data_AF-A0A8K0GFA6-F1
#
_entry.id   AF-A0A8K0GFA6-F1
#
_cell.length_a   1.000
_cell.length_b   1.000
_cell.length_c   1.000
_cell.angle_alpha   90.00
_cell.angle_beta   90.00
_cell.angle_gamma   90.00
#
_symmetry.space_group_name_H-M   'P 1'
#
loop_
_entity.id
_entity.type
_entity.pdbx_description
1 polymer ?
#
loop_
_entity_poly.entity_id
_entity_poly.type
_entity_poly.pdbx_seq_one_letter_code
_entity_poly.pdbx_strand_id
1 'polypeptide(L)'
;MESLREVRFLAGLSDPNICKVLGVCTAEQPPWTIIEYGEMGDLAQYLQFIASKNETIRSSAVHPLNVGCLVYMATQIASGMKYLETKHVVHKDLAARNCLVGRGYVIKVADIAISKVQYRKDYAEIGGRPPAPIRWLPWESILLVIYFIR
;
A
#
# COMPACT_ATOMS: atom_id res chain seq x y z
N MET A 1 15.17 -14.34 -13.65
CA MET A 1 14.41 -14.15 -14.90
C MET A 1 12.95 -13.78 -14.60
N GLU A 2 12.26 -14.54 -13.75
CA GLU A 2 10.86 -14.30 -13.38
C GLU A 2 10.64 -12.98 -12.62
N SER A 3 11.49 -12.68 -11.63
CA SER A 3 11.48 -11.41 -10.87
C SER A 3 11.64 -10.16 -11.75
N LEU A 4 12.49 -10.22 -12.79
CA LEU A 4 12.70 -9.08 -13.70
C LEU A 4 11.51 -8.84 -14.63
N ARG A 5 10.77 -9.90 -14.99
CA ARG A 5 9.56 -9.77 -15.80
C ARG A 5 8.44 -9.11 -14.99
N GLU A 6 8.28 -9.52 -13.74
CA GLU A 6 7.33 -8.93 -12.80
C GLU A 6 7.66 -7.46 -12.54
N VAL A 7 8.92 -7.14 -12.23
CA VAL A 7 9.30 -5.75 -11.98
C VAL A 7 9.18 -4.88 -13.24
N ARG A 8 9.47 -5.41 -14.44
CA ARG A 8 9.22 -4.68 -15.70
C ARG A 8 7.74 -4.41 -15.93
N PHE A 9 6.89 -5.37 -15.60
CA PHE A 9 5.44 -5.19 -15.68
C PHE A 9 4.96 -4.11 -14.70
N LEU A 10 5.41 -4.17 -13.44
CA LEU A 10 5.11 -3.16 -12.42
C LEU A 10 5.65 -1.77 -12.80
N ALA A 11 6.82 -1.70 -13.45
CA ALA A 11 7.38 -0.46 -13.97
C ALA A 11 6.59 0.14 -15.14
N GLY A 12 5.77 -0.66 -15.83
CA GLY A 12 4.84 -0.19 -16.85
C GLY A 12 3.55 0.42 -16.29
N LEU A 13 3.30 0.32 -14.98
CA LEU A 13 2.13 0.92 -14.35
C LEU A 13 2.31 2.43 -14.21
N SER A 14 1.33 3.20 -14.67
CA SER A 14 1.35 4.66 -14.63
C SER A 14 -0.04 5.20 -14.36
N ASP A 15 -0.28 5.56 -13.10
CA ASP A 15 -1.52 6.16 -12.62
C ASP A 15 -1.19 7.10 -11.44
N PRO A 16 -1.87 8.26 -11.29
CA PRO A 16 -1.60 9.19 -10.19
C PRO A 16 -1.71 8.55 -8.79
N ASN A 17 -2.56 7.54 -8.62
CA ASN A 17 -2.83 6.88 -7.35
C ASN A 17 -2.17 5.50 -7.21
N ILE A 18 -1.26 5.14 -8.12
CA ILE A 18 -0.35 4.00 -7.99
C ILE A 18 1.08 4.50 -7.79
N CYS A 19 1.81 3.87 -6.86
CA CYS A 19 3.20 4.16 -6.63
C CYS A 19 4.04 3.73 -7.84
N LYS A 20 4.79 4.67 -8.41
CA LYS A 20 5.61 4.39 -9.59
C LYS A 20 6.92 3.73 -9.20
N VAL A 21 7.28 2.69 -9.95
CA VAL A 21 8.64 2.16 -9.95
C VAL A 21 9.52 3.08 -10.80
N LEU A 22 10.52 3.69 -10.17
CA LEU A 22 11.48 4.60 -10.79
C LEU A 22 12.64 3.84 -11.44
N GLY A 23 12.99 2.68 -10.91
CA GLY A 23 14.09 1.88 -11.43
C GLY A 23 14.30 0.58 -10.68
N VAL A 24 15.19 -0.26 -11.22
CA VAL A 24 15.56 -1.55 -10.65
C VAL A 24 17.08 -1.66 -10.68
N CYS A 25 17.70 -1.95 -9.54
CA CYS A 25 19.10 -2.31 -9.48
C CYS A 25 19.22 -3.83 -9.51
N THR A 26 19.86 -4.35 -10.56
CA THR A 26 20.07 -5.78 -10.78
C THR A 26 21.51 -6.20 -10.58
N ALA A 27 22.36 -5.30 -10.07
CA ALA A 27 23.77 -5.56 -9.82
C ALA A 27 23.97 -6.61 -8.71
N GLU A 28 23.02 -6.70 -7.77
CA GLU A 28 23.02 -7.64 -6.66
C GLU A 28 21.72 -8.47 -6.65
N GLN A 29 21.77 -9.66 -6.03
CA GLN A 29 20.61 -10.51 -5.80
C GLN A 29 20.29 -10.60 -4.30
N PRO A 30 19.02 -10.41 -3.89
CA PRO A 30 17.85 -10.09 -4.73
C PRO A 30 17.89 -8.68 -5.32
N PRO A 31 17.21 -8.41 -6.46
CA PRO A 31 17.23 -7.09 -7.08
C PRO A 31 16.55 -6.04 -6.19
N TRP A 32 17.07 -4.82 -6.23
CA TRP A 32 16.47 -3.69 -5.52
C TRP A 32 15.49 -2.96 -6.43
N THR A 33 14.33 -2.58 -5.90
CA THR A 33 13.36 -1.75 -6.62
C THR A 33 13.33 -0.36 -6.01
N ILE A 34 13.50 0.66 -6.85
CA ILE A 34 13.43 2.07 -6.47
C ILE A 34 12.03 2.56 -6.83
N ILE A 35 11.33 3.14 -5.86
CA ILE A 35 9.96 3.63 -6.01
C ILE A 35 9.85 5.10 -5.61
N GLU A 36 8.74 5.73 -5.95
CA GLU A 36 8.41 7.08 -5.48
C GLU A 36 8.40 7.17 -3.94
N TYR A 37 8.87 8.30 -3.42
CA TYR A 37 8.89 8.58 -1.98
C TYR A 37 7.62 9.32 -1.56
N GLY A 38 6.87 8.75 -0.60
CA GLY A 38 5.76 9.44 0.05
C GLY A 38 6.26 10.27 1.22
N GLU A 39 6.13 11.60 1.13
CA GLU A 39 6.74 12.53 2.08
C GLU A 39 6.23 12.39 3.53
N MET A 40 5.02 11.86 3.70
CA MET A 40 4.41 11.64 5.01
C MET A 40 4.48 10.18 5.47
N GLY A 41 5.20 9.32 4.73
CA GLY A 41 5.31 7.90 5.04
C GLY A 41 4.10 7.09 4.58
N ASP A 42 3.83 5.98 5.26
CA ASP A 42 2.66 5.15 4.97
C ASP A 42 1.41 5.62 5.71
N LEU A 43 0.24 5.34 5.13
CA LEU A 43 -1.05 5.83 5.59
C LEU A 43 -1.41 5.28 6.98
N ALA A 44 -0.98 4.06 7.34
CA ALA A 44 -1.24 3.51 8.67
C ALA A 44 -0.55 4.33 9.76
N GLN A 45 0.74 4.63 9.60
CA GLN A 45 1.46 5.51 10.55
C GLN A 45 0.93 6.93 10.53
N TYR A 46 0.63 7.46 9.35
CA TYR A 46 0.10 8.81 9.21
C TYR A 46 -1.20 9.00 9.99
N LEU A 47 -2.15 8.08 9.85
CA LEU A 47 -3.43 8.14 10.57
C LEU A 47 -3.26 7.98 12.09
N GLN A 48 -2.37 7.08 12.54
CA GLN A 48 -2.07 6.91 13.98
C GLN A 48 -1.44 8.18 14.59
N PHE A 49 -0.53 8.82 13.86
CA PHE A 49 0.08 10.07 14.29
C PHE A 49 -0.94 11.21 14.42
N ILE A 50 -1.87 11.34 13.48
CA ILE A 50 -2.94 12.35 13.56
C ILE A 50 -3.89 12.04 14.73
N ALA A 51 -4.27 10.78 14.93
CA ALA A 51 -5.16 10.38 16.02
C ALA A 51 -4.57 10.72 17.40
N SER A 52 -3.30 10.38 17.64
CA SER A 52 -2.60 10.67 18.91
C SER A 52 -2.43 12.17 19.19
N LYS A 53 -2.29 13.01 18.15
CA LYS A 53 -2.25 14.48 18.30
C LYS A 53 -3.61 15.07 18.69
N ASN A 54 -4.69 14.52 18.18
CA ASN A 54 -6.05 14.98 18.53
C ASN A 54 -6.40 14.68 20.00
N GLU A 55 -5.81 13.65 20.60
CA GLU A 55 -6.02 13.32 22.03
C GLU A 55 -5.21 14.22 22.98
N THR A 56 -4.02 14.68 22.55
CA THR A 56 -3.08 15.41 23.40
C THR A 56 -3.18 16.93 23.29
N ILE A 57 -3.68 17.45 22.17
CA ILE A 57 -3.68 18.89 21.89
C ILE A 57 -5.09 19.31 21.46
N ARG A 58 -5.91 19.75 22.43
CA ARG A 58 -7.10 20.61 22.17
C ARG A 58 -6.70 22.04 21.75
N SER A 59 -5.49 22.23 21.23
CA SER A 59 -4.91 23.53 20.92
C SER A 59 -4.74 23.70 19.40
N SER A 60 -5.79 24.21 18.78
CA SER A 60 -5.87 25.30 17.78
C SER A 60 -4.88 25.42 16.60
N ALA A 61 -3.83 24.60 16.42
CA ALA A 61 -2.78 24.83 15.43
C ALA A 61 -2.57 23.70 14.42
N VAL A 62 -3.17 22.53 14.63
CA VAL A 62 -3.20 21.44 13.64
C VAL A 62 -4.64 21.29 13.21
N HIS A 63 -4.96 21.60 11.95
CA HIS A 63 -6.30 21.32 11.44
C HIS A 63 -6.53 19.81 11.54
N PRO A 64 -7.48 19.35 12.38
CA PRO A 64 -7.79 17.94 12.49
C PRO A 64 -8.19 17.44 11.11
N LEU A 65 -7.68 16.27 10.73
CA LEU A 65 -8.06 15.61 9.49
C LEU A 65 -9.58 15.44 9.48
N ASN A 66 -10.26 16.23 8.65
CA ASN A 66 -11.72 16.22 8.60
C ASN A 66 -12.22 15.03 7.77
N VAL A 67 -13.51 14.75 7.85
CA VAL A 67 -14.15 13.66 7.10
C VAL A 67 -13.94 13.82 5.58
N GLY A 68 -13.93 15.05 5.07
CA GLY A 68 -13.65 15.33 3.67
C GLY A 68 -12.26 14.87 3.23
N CYS A 69 -11.22 15.07 4.06
CA CYS A 69 -9.88 14.56 3.80
C CYS A 69 -9.83 13.03 3.80
N LEU A 70 -10.54 12.37 4.73
CA LEU A 70 -10.63 10.90 4.78
C LEU A 70 -11.30 10.33 3.53
N VAL A 71 -12.42 10.91 3.12
CA VAL A 71 -13.13 10.53 1.89
C VAL A 71 -12.22 10.76 0.67
N TYR A 72 -11.54 11.90 0.60
CA TYR A 72 -10.61 12.21 -0.49
C TYR A 72 -9.47 11.19 -0.61
N MET A 73 -8.88 10.76 0.52
CA MET A 73 -7.87 9.71 0.53
C MET A 73 -8.45 8.35 0.10
N ALA A 74 -9.63 7.98 0.59
CA ALA A 74 -10.30 6.74 0.21
C ALA A 74 -10.67 6.69 -1.28
N THR A 75 -11.15 7.80 -1.86
CA THR A 75 -11.46 7.91 -3.29
C THR A 75 -10.22 7.70 -4.15
N GLN A 76 -9.07 8.23 -3.73
CA GLN A 76 -7.80 8.02 -4.43
C GLN A 76 -7.35 6.55 -4.40
N ILE A 77 -7.48 5.88 -3.25
CA ILE A 77 -7.19 4.43 -3.16
C ILE A 77 -8.10 3.66 -4.12
N ALA A 78 -9.39 3.96 -4.13
CA ALA A 78 -10.35 3.32 -5.04
C ALA A 78 -10.01 3.59 -6.52
N SER A 79 -9.56 4.81 -6.85
CA SER A 79 -9.10 5.17 -8.20
C SER A 79 -7.89 4.33 -8.63
N GLY A 80 -6.88 4.20 -7.77
CA GLY A 80 -5.71 3.35 -8.05
C GLY A 80 -6.09 1.87 -8.22
N MET A 81 -6.97 1.34 -7.36
CA MET A 81 -7.43 -0.04 -7.47
C MET A 81 -8.23 -0.29 -8.76
N LYS A 82 -9.05 0.67 -9.19
CA LYS A 82 -9.74 0.63 -10.48
C LYS A 82 -8.74 0.60 -11.64
N TYR A 83 -7.67 1.38 -11.57
CA TYR A 83 -6.61 1.32 -12.58
C TYR A 83 -5.95 -0.07 -12.62
N LEU A 84 -5.60 -0.66 -11.48
CA LEU A 84 -5.01 -2.02 -11.42
C LEU A 84 -5.94 -3.08 -12.03
N GLU A 85 -7.24 -2.98 -11.78
CA GLU A 85 -8.27 -3.82 -12.40
C GLU A 85 -8.22 -3.72 -13.93
N THR A 86 -8.11 -2.52 -14.50
CA THR A 86 -7.97 -2.34 -15.97
C THR A 86 -6.69 -2.93 -16.55
N LYS A 87 -5.68 -3.20 -15.72
CA LYS A 87 -4.41 -3.84 -16.09
C LYS A 87 -4.35 -5.31 -15.75
N HIS A 88 -5.47 -5.88 -15.30
CA HIS A 88 -5.58 -7.24 -14.81
C HIS A 88 -4.60 -7.57 -13.67
N VAL A 89 -4.41 -6.63 -12.75
CA VAL A 89 -3.50 -6.77 -11.60
C VAL A 89 -4.29 -6.91 -10.31
N VAL A 90 -4.05 -8.01 -9.60
CA VAL A 90 -4.52 -8.17 -8.22
C VAL A 90 -3.41 -7.73 -7.26
N HIS A 91 -3.70 -6.77 -6.39
CA HIS A 91 -2.74 -6.33 -5.37
C HIS A 91 -2.44 -7.38 -4.28
N LYS A 92 -3.44 -8.17 -3.86
CA LYS A 92 -3.36 -9.24 -2.82
C LYS A 92 -3.02 -8.80 -1.39
N ASP A 93 -2.62 -7.55 -1.16
CA ASP A 93 -2.28 -7.01 0.16
C ASP A 93 -2.69 -5.53 0.29
N LEU A 94 -3.91 -5.20 -0.13
CA LEU A 94 -4.42 -3.83 0.01
C LEU A 94 -4.71 -3.54 1.50
N ALA A 95 -3.93 -2.64 2.08
CA ALA A 95 -4.08 -2.16 3.44
C ALA A 95 -3.48 -0.74 3.57
N ALA A 96 -3.83 -0.01 4.64
CA ALA A 96 -3.28 1.33 4.87
C ALA A 96 -1.74 1.36 4.97
N ARG A 97 -1.11 0.29 5.49
CA ARG A 97 0.36 0.15 5.52
C ARG A 97 1.01 0.08 4.13
N ASN A 98 0.21 -0.24 3.12
CA ASN A 98 0.56 -0.36 1.70
C ASN A 98 0.03 0.83 0.88
N CYS A 99 -0.24 1.97 1.54
CA CYS A 99 -0.54 3.22 0.88
C CYS A 99 0.48 4.26 1.33
N LEU A 100 1.10 4.98 0.39
CA LEU A 100 1.97 6.11 0.67
C LEU A 100 1.15 7.40 0.70
N VAL A 101 1.52 8.30 1.61
CA VAL A 101 0.91 9.61 1.78
C VAL A 101 1.90 10.68 1.33
N GLY A 102 1.51 11.46 0.33
CA GLY A 102 2.26 12.62 -0.14
C GLY A 102 1.68 13.94 0.34
N ARG A 103 2.27 15.05 -0.14
CA ARG A 103 1.75 16.40 0.13
C ARG A 103 0.31 16.57 -0.36
N GLY A 104 -0.47 17.38 0.37
CA GLY A 104 -1.86 17.64 0.01
C GLY A 104 -2.79 16.42 0.09
N TYR A 105 -2.45 15.43 0.92
CA TYR A 105 -3.19 14.17 1.08
C TYR A 105 -3.27 13.32 -0.20
N VAL A 106 -2.27 13.45 -1.08
CA VAL A 106 -2.16 12.57 -2.25
C VAL A 106 -1.86 11.15 -1.79
N ILE A 107 -2.63 10.17 -2.26
CA ILE A 107 -2.44 8.75 -1.93
C ILE A 107 -1.91 7.98 -3.12
N LYS A 108 -0.91 7.14 -2.87
CA LYS A 108 -0.37 6.17 -3.83
C LYS A 108 -0.41 4.77 -3.24
N VAL A 109 -1.17 3.88 -3.88
CA VAL A 109 -1.20 2.45 -3.54
C VAL A 109 0.15 1.82 -3.92
N ALA A 110 0.74 1.05 -3.01
CA ALA A 110 2.09 0.49 -3.10
C ALA A 110 2.14 -0.88 -2.41
N ASP A 111 3.26 -1.60 -2.54
CA ASP A 111 3.50 -2.84 -1.80
C ASP A 111 4.83 -2.75 -1.02
N ILE A 112 4.79 -2.02 0.09
CA ILE A 112 5.97 -1.65 0.88
C ILE A 112 6.01 -2.32 2.25
N ALA A 113 4.87 -2.78 2.75
CA ALA A 113 4.73 -3.27 4.11
C ALA A 113 5.56 -4.52 4.37
N ILE A 114 5.68 -5.40 3.37
CA ILE A 114 6.45 -6.65 3.48
C ILE A 114 7.94 -6.40 3.80
N SER A 115 8.47 -5.24 3.40
CA SER A 115 9.85 -4.84 3.67
C SER A 115 10.05 -4.21 5.06
N LYS A 116 8.97 -3.87 5.77
CA LYS A 116 9.02 -3.12 7.03
C LYS A 116 8.79 -4.03 8.23
N VAL A 117 9.80 -4.13 9.11
CA VAL A 117 9.77 -5.00 10.31
C VAL A 117 8.57 -4.74 11.22
N GLN A 118 8.12 -3.49 11.32
CA GLN A 118 6.98 -3.10 12.16
C GLN A 118 5.66 -3.77 11.78
N TYR A 119 5.49 -4.18 10.52
CA TYR A 119 4.26 -4.84 10.03
C TYR A 119 4.35 -6.36 10.03
N ARG A 120 5.43 -6.97 10.52
CA ARG A 120 5.57 -8.44 10.55
C ARG A 120 4.39 -9.13 11.26
N LYS A 121 3.82 -8.51 12.30
CA LYS A 121 2.68 -9.05 13.06
C LYS A 121 1.36 -9.05 12.28
N ASP A 122 1.29 -8.32 11.17
CA ASP A 122 0.10 -8.29 10.31
C ASP A 122 0.02 -9.52 9.39
N TYR A 123 1.13 -10.28 9.26
CA TYR A 123 1.22 -11.47 8.42
C TYR A 123 1.22 -12.72 9.30
N ALA A 124 0.18 -13.53 9.17
CA ALA A 124 0.02 -14.76 9.92
C ALA A 124 0.48 -15.96 9.09
N GLU A 125 1.05 -16.97 9.75
CA GLU A 125 1.34 -18.26 9.12
C GLU A 125 0.03 -18.97 8.76
N ILE A 126 -0.03 -19.49 7.54
CA ILE A 126 -1.12 -20.33 7.05
C ILE A 126 -0.46 -21.63 6.58
N GLY A 127 -0.80 -22.75 7.22
CA GLY A 127 -0.09 -24.03 7.06
C GLY A 127 0.37 -24.33 5.63
N GLY A 128 1.69 -24.44 5.44
CA GLY A 128 2.33 -24.76 4.16
C GLY A 128 2.36 -23.63 3.11
N ARG A 129 1.91 -22.41 3.46
CA ARG A 129 1.90 -21.23 2.56
C ARG A 129 2.76 -20.11 3.15
N PRO A 130 3.24 -19.18 2.31
CA PRO A 130 3.87 -17.95 2.81
C PRO A 130 2.96 -17.20 3.78
N PRO A 131 3.51 -16.50 4.79
CA PRO A 131 2.72 -15.67 5.70
C PRO A 131 1.85 -14.67 4.92
N ALA A 132 0.60 -14.51 5.35
CA ALA A 132 -0.39 -13.73 4.61
C ALA A 132 -1.18 -12.77 5.53
N PRO A 133 -1.67 -11.65 4.99
CA PRO A 133 -2.37 -10.62 5.74
C PRO A 133 -3.83 -11.01 6.02
N ILE A 134 -4.06 -12.05 6.83
CA ILE A 134 -5.38 -12.68 7.04
C ILE A 134 -6.50 -11.73 7.45
N ARG A 135 -6.18 -10.60 8.12
CA ARG A 135 -7.17 -9.60 8.55
C ARG A 135 -7.72 -8.76 7.40
N TRP A 136 -7.05 -8.76 6.25
CA TRP A 136 -7.42 -8.00 5.05
C TRP A 136 -7.85 -8.89 3.87
N LEU A 137 -7.65 -10.20 3.98
CA LEU A 137 -8.03 -11.14 2.93
C LEU A 137 -9.50 -11.55 3.05
N PRO A 138 -10.21 -11.72 1.92
CA PRO A 138 -11.52 -12.34 1.94
C PRO A 138 -11.38 -13.85 2.20
N TRP A 139 -12.46 -14.48 2.68
CA TRP A 139 -12.43 -15.87 3.13
C TRP A 139 -12.04 -16.85 2.01
N GLU A 140 -12.43 -16.58 0.77
CA GLU A 140 -12.09 -17.39 -0.40
C GLU A 140 -10.57 -17.39 -0.70
N SER A 141 -9.89 -16.28 -0.46
CA SER A 141 -8.42 -16.22 -0.60
C SER A 141 -7.73 -17.05 0.49
N ILE A 142 -8.30 -17.06 1.70
CA ILE A 142 -7.75 -17.81 2.84
C ILE A 142 -7.96 -19.32 2.63
N LEU A 143 -9.18 -19.75 2.31
CA LEU A 143 -9.51 -21.18 2.23
C LEU A 143 -9.11 -21.79 0.88
N LEU A 144 -9.39 -21.09 -0.22
CA LEU A 144 -9.35 -21.65 -1.58
C LEU A 144 -8.15 -21.14 -2.41
N VAL A 145 -7.36 -20.19 -1.90
CA VAL A 145 -6.24 -19.55 -2.66
C VAL A 145 -6.74 -18.82 -3.92
N ILE A 146 -7.97 -18.31 -3.88
CA ILE A 146 -8.57 -17.60 -5.01
C ILE A 146 -8.44 -16.10 -4.76
N TYR A 147 -7.99 -15.37 -5.79
CA TYR A 147 -7.91 -13.91 -5.78
C TYR A 147 -8.61 -13.35 -7.02
N PHE A 148 -9.54 -12.41 -6.83
CA PHE A 148 -10.35 -11.85 -7.92
C PHE A 148 -9.97 -10.42 -8.31
N ILE A 149 -10.27 -10.11 -9.55
CA ILE A 149 -10.40 -8.76 -10.10
C ILE A 149 -11.90 -8.56 -10.31
N ARG A 150 -12.43 -7.43 -9.79
CA ARG A 150 -13.75 -6.87 -10.06
C ARG A 150 -14.21 -6.97 -11.49
#